data_AF-A0A1J4VSW0-F1
#
_entry.id   AF-A0A1J4VSW0-F1
#
_cell.length_a   1.000
_cell.length_b   1.000
_cell.length_c   1.000
_cell.angle_alpha   90.00
_cell.angle_beta   90.00
_cell.angle_gamma   90.00
#
_symmetry.space_group_name_H-M   'P 1'
#
loop_
_entity.id
_entity.type
_entity.pdbx_description
1 polymer ?
#
loop_
_entity_poly.entity_id
_entity_poly.type
_entity_poly.pdbx_seq_one_letter_code
_entity_poly.pdbx_strand_id
1 'polypeptide(L)'
;MMETYKSVLELIKNLPGEDSFKELVENEIQGKRLAKLLFYLRCKGNFSQKELAHKIGCSQSRISKIEGAPNEEITVKDLEDYAKALGLQVELGFSNSSTRLVDRIKYHAFRIKECLERLSVISKRDEKIEEGVKKFYKEVFVNMNTIITRSFSKFHGQEPQKRSLVNVSAPVEKIDYERVVETSSSVTK
;
A
#
# COMPACT_ATOMS: atom_id res chain seq x y z
N MET A 1 -24.00 12.15 23.32
CA MET A 1 -22.59 12.00 22.88
C MET A 1 -22.58 12.01 21.38
N MET A 2 -21.67 12.75 20.74
CA MET A 2 -21.51 12.75 19.29
C MET A 2 -20.68 11.51 18.92
N GLU A 3 -21.29 10.51 18.29
CA GLU A 3 -20.56 9.33 17.84
C GLU A 3 -19.59 9.75 16.73
N THR A 4 -18.31 9.38 16.90
CA THR A 4 -17.27 9.62 15.90
C THR A 4 -16.89 8.29 15.26
N TYR A 5 -16.85 8.25 13.94
CA TYR A 5 -16.53 7.05 13.17
C TYR A 5 -15.21 7.26 12.43
N LYS A 6 -14.34 6.25 12.36
CA LYS A 6 -13.01 6.32 11.75
C LYS A 6 -13.06 6.21 10.22
N SER A 7 -14.19 5.77 9.67
CA SER A 7 -14.41 5.68 8.23
C SER A 7 -15.88 5.76 7.86
N VAL A 8 -16.14 6.12 6.59
CA VAL A 8 -17.50 6.11 6.01
C VAL A 8 -18.11 4.71 6.07
N LEU A 9 -17.30 3.65 5.89
CA LEU A 9 -17.77 2.26 6.04
C LEU A 9 -18.22 1.96 7.46
N GLU A 10 -17.51 2.46 8.47
CA GLU A 10 -17.86 2.27 9.87
C GLU A 10 -19.14 3.03 10.24
N LEU A 11 -19.32 4.25 9.73
CA LEU A 11 -20.58 4.99 9.85
C LEU A 11 -21.74 4.19 9.24
N ILE A 12 -21.58 3.69 8.01
CA ILE A 12 -22.64 2.96 7.30
C ILE A 12 -22.98 1.64 7.97
N LYS A 13 -21.98 0.92 8.51
CA LYS A 13 -22.21 -0.31 9.28
C LYS A 13 -23.07 -0.05 10.52
N ASN A 14 -22.87 1.10 11.16
CA ASN A 14 -23.58 1.50 12.39
C ASN A 14 -24.91 2.24 12.12
N LEU A 15 -25.22 2.62 10.87
CA LEU A 15 -26.51 3.21 10.54
C LEU A 15 -27.63 2.15 10.61
N PRO A 16 -28.81 2.50 11.17
CA PRO A 16 -30.01 1.68 11.04
C PRO A 16 -30.48 1.73 9.58
N GLY A 17 -30.59 0.58 8.93
CA GLY A 17 -30.95 0.46 7.52
C GLY A 17 -30.86 -0.98 7.03
N GLU A 18 -31.40 -1.24 5.84
CA GLU A 18 -31.40 -2.57 5.22
C GLU A 18 -29.97 -3.05 4.89
N ASP A 19 -29.72 -4.34 5.12
CA ASP A 19 -28.43 -4.96 4.80
C ASP A 19 -28.09 -4.86 3.31
N SER A 20 -29.12 -4.84 2.45
CA SER A 20 -29.01 -4.59 1.00
C SER A 20 -28.30 -3.26 0.68
N PHE A 21 -28.63 -2.19 1.41
CA PHE A 21 -28.01 -0.87 1.24
C PHE A 21 -26.55 -0.87 1.70
N LYS A 22 -26.25 -1.54 2.83
CA LYS A 22 -24.88 -1.65 3.35
C LYS A 22 -23.97 -2.40 2.38
N GLU A 23 -24.46 -3.51 1.81
CA GLU A 23 -23.74 -4.28 0.80
C GLU A 23 -23.52 -3.48 -0.48
N LEU A 24 -24.52 -2.73 -0.96
CA LEU A 24 -24.39 -1.87 -2.14
C LEU A 24 -23.28 -0.83 -1.97
N VAL A 25 -23.23 -0.14 -0.82
CA VAL A 25 -22.18 0.87 -0.60
C VAL A 25 -20.81 0.23 -0.40
N GLU A 26 -20.72 -0.92 0.26
CA GLU A 26 -19.44 -1.64 0.39
C GLU A 26 -18.92 -2.09 -0.98
N ASN A 27 -19.78 -2.62 -1.84
CA ASN A 27 -19.43 -3.00 -3.21
C ASN A 27 -19.00 -1.78 -4.05
N GLU A 28 -19.70 -0.65 -3.96
CA GLU A 28 -19.34 0.58 -4.67
C GLU A 28 -17.98 1.12 -4.21
N ILE A 29 -17.68 1.06 -2.91
CA ILE A 29 -16.40 1.50 -2.36
C ILE A 29 -15.27 0.58 -2.83
N GLN A 30 -15.46 -0.74 -2.78
CA GLN A 30 -14.47 -1.72 -3.21
C GLN A 30 -14.26 -1.69 -4.73
N GLY A 31 -15.35 -1.54 -5.49
CA GLY A 31 -15.38 -1.49 -6.95
C GLY A 31 -14.70 -0.28 -7.56
N LYS A 32 -14.34 0.75 -6.78
CA LYS A 32 -13.65 1.95 -7.26
C LYS A 32 -12.28 2.19 -6.63
N ARG A 33 -11.68 1.16 -5.99
CA ARG A 33 -10.40 1.29 -5.29
C ARG A 33 -9.24 1.67 -6.21
N LEU A 34 -9.19 1.13 -7.43
CA LEU A 34 -8.14 1.46 -8.40
C LEU A 34 -8.28 2.92 -8.86
N ALA A 35 -9.49 3.35 -9.20
CA ALA A 35 -9.77 4.73 -9.60
C ALA A 35 -9.35 5.74 -8.52
N LYS A 36 -9.71 5.45 -7.26
CA LYS A 36 -9.32 6.27 -6.09
C LYS A 36 -7.81 6.31 -5.89
N LEU A 37 -7.12 5.18 -6.09
CA LEU A 37 -5.65 5.14 -6.02
C LEU A 37 -5.02 6.02 -7.10
N LEU A 38 -5.48 5.91 -8.35
CA LEU A 38 -4.96 6.72 -9.46
C LEU A 38 -5.19 8.21 -9.23
N PHE A 39 -6.38 8.59 -8.76
CA PHE A 39 -6.69 9.96 -8.34
C PHE A 39 -5.72 10.45 -7.25
N TYR A 40 -5.51 9.64 -6.19
CA TYR A 40 -4.59 9.97 -5.11
C TYR A 40 -3.15 10.15 -5.64
N LEU A 41 -2.66 9.24 -6.49
CA LEU A 41 -1.32 9.31 -7.07
C LEU A 41 -1.12 10.56 -7.93
N ARG A 42 -2.13 10.95 -8.72
CA ARG A 42 -2.12 12.19 -9.49
C ARG A 42 -1.99 13.41 -8.57
N CYS A 43 -2.83 13.47 -7.54
CA CYS A 43 -2.82 14.57 -6.57
C CYS A 43 -1.48 14.63 -5.81
N LYS A 44 -0.92 13.49 -5.42
CA LYS A 44 0.40 13.40 -4.79
C LYS A 44 1.52 13.88 -5.71
N GLY A 45 1.39 13.65 -7.01
CA GLY A 45 2.28 14.19 -8.03
C GLY A 45 2.07 15.69 -8.32
N ASN A 46 1.15 16.38 -7.62
CA ASN A 46 0.77 17.77 -7.85
C ASN A 46 0.31 18.07 -9.28
N PHE A 47 -0.33 17.11 -9.94
CA PHE A 47 -0.88 17.32 -11.28
C PHE A 47 -2.39 17.55 -11.22
N SER A 48 -2.87 18.57 -11.93
CA SER A 48 -4.26 18.63 -12.36
C SER A 48 -4.55 17.52 -13.39
N GLN A 49 -5.82 17.24 -13.64
CA GLN A 49 -6.20 16.27 -14.69
C GLN A 49 -5.73 16.72 -16.08
N LYS A 50 -5.70 18.04 -16.35
CA LYS A 50 -5.23 18.58 -17.63
C LYS A 50 -3.73 18.36 -17.81
N GLU A 51 -2.93 18.62 -16.78
CA GLU A 51 -1.48 18.46 -16.85
C GLU A 51 -1.08 16.98 -16.97
N LEU A 52 -1.74 16.10 -16.20
CA LEU A 52 -1.51 14.66 -16.33
C LEU A 52 -1.90 14.17 -17.73
N ALA A 53 -3.04 14.62 -18.25
CA ALA A 53 -3.49 14.27 -19.60
C ALA A 53 -2.48 14.69 -20.67
N HIS A 54 -1.96 15.92 -20.58
CA HIS A 54 -0.90 16.40 -21.47
C HIS A 54 0.36 15.53 -21.38
N LYS A 55 0.78 15.17 -20.17
CA LYS A 55 1.97 14.33 -19.94
C LYS A 55 1.81 12.90 -20.49
N ILE A 56 0.60 12.35 -20.41
CA ILE A 56 0.25 11.03 -20.96
C ILE A 56 0.03 11.10 -22.49
N GLY A 57 -0.26 12.27 -23.04
CA GLY A 57 -0.65 12.45 -24.44
C GLY A 57 -2.11 12.04 -24.71
N CYS A 58 -3.03 12.37 -23.80
CA CYS A 58 -4.46 12.10 -23.95
C CYS A 58 -5.34 13.30 -23.55
N SER A 59 -6.66 13.16 -23.64
CA SER A 59 -7.60 14.22 -23.25
C SER A 59 -7.83 14.25 -21.73
N GLN A 60 -8.11 15.43 -21.18
CA GLN A 60 -8.48 15.55 -19.77
C GLN A 60 -9.74 14.73 -19.44
N SER A 61 -10.70 14.64 -20.37
CA SER A 61 -11.89 13.80 -20.18
C SER A 61 -11.55 12.31 -20.03
N ARG A 62 -10.47 11.81 -20.65
CA ARG A 62 -10.02 10.43 -20.43
C ARG A 62 -9.54 10.24 -19.00
N ILE A 63 -8.76 11.17 -18.46
CA ILE A 63 -8.32 11.12 -17.05
C ILE A 63 -9.51 11.15 -16.10
N SER A 64 -10.48 12.04 -16.34
CA SER A 64 -11.71 12.09 -15.54
C SER A 64 -12.51 10.78 -15.59
N LYS A 65 -12.56 10.11 -16.76
CA LYS A 65 -13.23 8.82 -16.90
C LYS A 65 -12.51 7.75 -16.10
N ILE A 66 -11.18 7.65 -16.22
CA ILE A 66 -10.36 6.67 -15.48
C ILE A 66 -10.54 6.84 -13.96
N GLU A 67 -10.51 8.08 -13.46
CA GLU A 67 -10.61 8.37 -12.02
C GLU A 67 -12.03 8.20 -11.46
N GLY A 68 -13.03 8.03 -12.32
CA GLY A 68 -14.42 7.72 -11.94
C GLY A 68 -14.86 6.29 -12.26
N ALA A 69 -14.04 5.54 -13.01
CA ALA A 69 -14.39 4.22 -13.53
C ALA A 69 -14.43 3.14 -12.43
N PRO A 70 -15.26 2.10 -12.59
CA PRO A 70 -15.14 0.88 -11.80
C PRO A 70 -13.82 0.15 -12.13
N ASN A 71 -13.35 -0.67 -11.20
CA ASN A 71 -12.06 -1.36 -11.29
C ASN A 71 -11.96 -2.23 -12.55
N GLU A 72 -13.06 -2.82 -12.99
CA GLU A 72 -13.17 -3.71 -14.16
C GLU A 72 -12.96 -2.96 -15.48
N GLU A 73 -13.20 -1.65 -15.50
CA GLU A 73 -13.00 -0.80 -16.68
C GLU A 73 -11.57 -0.20 -16.74
N ILE A 74 -10.80 -0.30 -15.65
CA ILE A 74 -9.42 0.19 -15.62
C ILE A 74 -8.50 -0.83 -16.24
N THR A 75 -7.78 -0.40 -17.28
CA THR A 75 -6.86 -1.27 -18.02
C THR A 75 -5.45 -1.23 -17.44
N VAL A 76 -4.65 -2.26 -17.72
CA VAL A 76 -3.21 -2.25 -17.40
C VAL A 76 -2.51 -1.06 -18.06
N LYS A 77 -2.95 -0.67 -19.27
CA LYS A 77 -2.43 0.51 -19.97
C LYS A 77 -2.69 1.79 -19.18
N ASP A 78 -3.84 1.93 -18.54
CA ASP A 78 -4.12 3.11 -17.70
C ASP A 78 -3.17 3.16 -16.50
N LEU A 79 -2.89 2.01 -15.87
CA LEU A 79 -1.90 1.92 -14.79
C LEU A 79 -0.49 2.30 -15.27
N GLU A 80 -0.06 1.78 -16.43
CA GLU A 80 1.23 2.11 -17.03
C GLU A 80 1.36 3.58 -17.42
N ASP A 81 0.31 4.16 -18.03
CA ASP A 81 0.28 5.57 -18.44
C ASP A 81 0.50 6.47 -17.20
N TYR A 82 -0.19 6.20 -16.09
CA TYR A 82 0.00 6.90 -14.82
C TYR A 82 1.42 6.68 -14.28
N ALA A 83 1.91 5.45 -14.27
CA ALA A 83 3.23 5.15 -13.74
C ALA A 83 4.34 5.89 -14.51
N LYS A 84 4.29 5.87 -15.84
CA LYS A 84 5.23 6.61 -16.71
C LYS A 84 5.15 8.12 -16.45
N ALA A 85 3.95 8.68 -16.39
CA ALA A 85 3.76 10.11 -16.16
C ALA A 85 4.22 10.56 -14.75
N LEU A 86 4.12 9.69 -13.75
CA LEU A 86 4.46 10.02 -12.36
C LEU A 86 5.87 9.55 -11.95
N GLY A 87 6.60 8.87 -12.84
CA GLY A 87 7.91 8.30 -12.51
C GLY A 87 7.83 7.16 -11.49
N LEU A 88 6.72 6.41 -11.52
CA LEU A 88 6.45 5.27 -10.64
C LEU A 88 6.63 3.95 -11.41
N GLN A 89 6.63 2.86 -10.67
CA GLN A 89 6.63 1.49 -11.20
C GLN A 89 5.35 0.78 -10.79
N VAL A 90 4.69 0.10 -11.73
CA VAL A 90 3.57 -0.80 -11.43
C VAL A 90 4.12 -2.18 -11.13
N GLU A 91 3.72 -2.77 -10.01
CA GLU A 91 4.00 -4.17 -9.67
C GLU A 91 2.69 -4.96 -9.67
N LEU A 92 2.57 -5.93 -10.58
CA LEU A 92 1.45 -6.86 -10.64
C LEU A 92 1.94 -8.26 -10.25
N GLY A 93 1.15 -8.93 -9.41
CA GLY A 93 1.45 -10.28 -8.97
C GLY A 93 0.17 -11.09 -8.80
N PHE A 94 0.23 -12.36 -9.20
CA PHE A 94 -0.83 -13.32 -8.91
C PHE A 94 -0.49 -14.08 -7.64
N SER A 95 -1.50 -14.34 -6.82
CA SER A 95 -1.38 -15.24 -5.66
C SER A 95 -2.52 -16.23 -5.69
N ASN A 96 -2.29 -17.44 -5.19
CA ASN A 96 -3.37 -18.42 -5.09
C ASN A 96 -4.41 -17.91 -4.07
N SER A 97 -5.69 -17.96 -4.44
CA SER A 97 -6.80 -17.53 -3.57
C SER A 97 -6.84 -18.31 -2.24
N SER A 98 -6.32 -19.54 -2.24
CA SER A 98 -6.17 -20.41 -1.07
C SER A 98 -4.92 -20.16 -0.24
N THR A 99 -3.98 -19.30 -0.67
CA THR A 99 -2.75 -19.01 0.07
C THR A 99 -3.08 -18.55 1.49
N ARG A 100 -2.46 -19.17 2.51
CA ARG A 100 -2.68 -18.78 3.91
C ARG A 100 -1.89 -17.52 4.23
N LEU A 101 -2.32 -16.77 5.25
CA LEU A 101 -1.56 -15.59 5.69
C LEU A 101 -0.12 -15.94 6.08
N VAL A 102 0.08 -17.12 6.68
CA VAL A 102 1.42 -17.66 7.01
C VAL A 102 2.29 -17.79 5.77
N ASP A 103 1.74 -18.27 4.65
CA ASP A 103 2.50 -18.43 3.40
C ASP A 103 2.83 -17.07 2.77
N ARG A 104 1.92 -16.09 2.89
CA ARG A 104 2.20 -14.70 2.49
C ARG A 104 3.31 -14.07 3.32
N ILE A 105 3.32 -14.28 4.64
CA ILE A 105 4.40 -13.80 5.52
C ILE A 105 5.74 -14.41 5.10
N LYS A 106 5.78 -15.73 4.86
CA LYS A 106 6.99 -16.40 4.35
C LYS A 106 7.44 -15.82 3.01
N TYR A 107 6.52 -15.64 2.07
CA TYR A 107 6.80 -15.02 0.77
C TYR A 107 7.47 -13.65 0.92
N HIS A 108 6.90 -12.76 1.75
CA HIS A 108 7.48 -11.44 1.96
C HIS A 108 8.84 -11.49 2.67
N ALA A 109 9.05 -12.41 3.62
CA ALA A 109 10.35 -12.62 4.25
C ALA A 109 11.43 -13.04 3.22
N PHE A 110 11.09 -13.93 2.29
CA PHE A 110 12.00 -14.30 1.19
C PHE A 110 12.27 -13.12 0.24
N ARG A 111 11.26 -12.32 -0.09
CA ARG A 111 11.45 -11.10 -0.90
C ARG A 111 12.35 -10.07 -0.22
N ILE A 112 12.23 -9.90 1.10
CA ILE A 112 13.15 -9.05 1.89
C ILE A 112 14.58 -9.56 1.79
N LYS A 113 14.79 -10.88 1.98
CA LYS A 113 16.09 -11.51 1.82
C LYS A 113 16.70 -11.23 0.44
N GLU A 114 15.94 -11.44 -0.64
CA GLU A 114 16.40 -11.19 -2.00
C GLU A 114 16.82 -9.73 -2.23
N CYS A 115 16.06 -8.77 -1.70
CA CYS A 115 16.41 -7.35 -1.78
C CYS A 115 17.71 -7.03 -1.03
N LEU A 116 17.89 -7.58 0.16
CA LEU A 116 19.11 -7.42 0.95
C LEU A 116 20.33 -8.02 0.24
N GLU A 117 20.18 -9.21 -0.34
CA GLU A 117 21.24 -9.87 -1.12
C GLU A 117 21.62 -9.05 -2.36
N ARG A 118 20.64 -8.50 -3.08
CA ARG A 118 20.90 -7.59 -4.21
C ARG A 118 21.64 -6.33 -3.76
N LEU A 119 21.26 -5.75 -2.63
CA LEU A 119 21.95 -4.59 -2.05
C LEU A 119 23.43 -4.90 -1.76
N SER A 120 23.69 -6.08 -1.19
CA SER A 120 25.06 -6.56 -0.92
C SER A 120 25.88 -6.80 -2.19
N VAL A 121 25.25 -7.19 -3.30
CA VAL A 121 25.95 -7.32 -4.59
C VAL A 121 26.37 -5.96 -5.12
N ILE A 122 25.49 -4.95 -5.00
CA ILE A 122 25.74 -3.58 -5.48
C ILE A 122 26.87 -2.90 -4.69
N SER A 123 26.98 -3.18 -3.38
CA SER A 123 27.95 -2.50 -2.52
C SER A 123 29.40 -2.94 -2.69
N LYS A 124 29.68 -4.09 -3.31
CA LYS A 124 31.03 -4.69 -3.41
C LYS A 124 32.07 -3.86 -4.18
N ARG A 125 31.70 -2.71 -4.73
CA ARG A 125 32.58 -1.85 -5.54
C ARG A 125 32.98 -0.56 -4.82
N ASP A 126 32.46 -0.31 -3.62
CA ASP A 126 32.71 0.92 -2.86
C ASP A 126 32.65 0.62 -1.36
N GLU A 127 33.78 0.81 -0.67
CA GLU A 127 33.92 0.52 0.77
C GLU A 127 32.96 1.34 1.64
N LYS A 128 32.67 2.59 1.27
CA LYS A 128 31.72 3.44 2.02
C LYS A 128 30.30 2.96 1.84
N ILE A 129 29.94 2.52 0.64
CA ILE A 129 28.63 1.91 0.39
C ILE A 129 28.52 0.59 1.15
N GLU A 130 29.58 -0.22 1.19
CA GLU A 130 29.59 -1.48 1.95
C GLU A 130 29.39 -1.27 3.45
N GLU A 131 30.07 -0.28 4.05
CA GLU A 131 29.86 0.14 5.45
C GLU A 131 28.40 0.54 5.70
N GLY A 132 27.83 1.35 4.79
CA GLY A 132 26.43 1.77 4.84
C GLY A 132 25.46 0.59 4.78
N VAL A 133 25.71 -0.38 3.89
CA VAL A 133 24.89 -1.59 3.77
C VAL A 133 24.99 -2.44 5.05
N LYS A 134 26.18 -2.62 5.63
CA LYS A 134 26.34 -3.34 6.90
C LYS A 134 25.55 -2.69 8.03
N LYS A 135 25.57 -1.35 8.11
CA LYS A 135 24.76 -0.60 9.08
C LYS A 135 23.26 -0.82 8.84
N PHE A 136 22.83 -0.71 7.58
CA PHE A 136 21.42 -0.93 7.21
C PHE A 136 20.93 -2.34 7.55
N TYR A 137 21.75 -3.38 7.37
CA TYR A 137 21.40 -4.75 7.78
C TYR A 137 21.06 -4.84 9.27
N LYS A 138 21.83 -4.17 10.13
CA LYS A 138 21.56 -4.11 11.58
C LYS A 138 20.26 -3.37 11.87
N GLU A 139 20.02 -2.26 11.18
CA GLU A 139 18.77 -1.49 11.32
C GLU A 139 17.55 -2.33 10.91
N VAL A 140 17.62 -3.04 9.78
CA VAL A 140 16.55 -3.95 9.34
C VAL A 140 16.29 -5.03 10.38
N PHE A 141 17.32 -5.63 10.96
CA PHE A 141 17.16 -6.63 12.02
C PHE A 141 16.40 -6.06 13.23
N VAL A 142 16.81 -4.90 13.75
CA VAL A 142 16.15 -4.26 14.90
C VAL A 142 14.70 -3.88 14.59
N ASN A 143 14.47 -3.29 13.41
CA ASN A 143 13.15 -2.86 12.98
C ASN A 143 12.19 -4.05 12.82
N MET A 144 12.64 -5.13 12.18
CA MET A 144 11.83 -6.34 11.99
C MET A 144 11.47 -6.99 13.33
N ASN A 145 12.42 -7.13 14.25
CA ASN A 145 12.14 -7.67 15.59
C ASN A 145 11.15 -6.79 16.35
N THR A 146 11.29 -5.47 16.26
CA THR A 146 10.38 -4.51 16.92
C THR A 146 8.96 -4.63 16.36
N ILE A 147 8.80 -4.74 15.04
CA ILE A 147 7.49 -4.93 14.39
C ILE A 147 6.87 -6.25 14.86
N ILE A 148 7.62 -7.35 14.84
CA ILE A 148 7.14 -8.68 15.25
C ILE A 148 6.70 -8.68 16.71
N THR A 149 7.54 -8.17 17.61
CA THR A 149 7.23 -8.10 19.05
C THR A 149 6.00 -7.23 19.33
N ARG A 150 5.86 -6.09 18.66
CA ARG A 150 4.67 -5.23 18.77
C ARG A 150 3.41 -5.94 18.27
N SER A 151 3.48 -6.60 17.12
CA SER A 151 2.34 -7.38 16.61
C SER A 151 1.95 -8.50 17.56
N PHE A 152 2.92 -9.18 18.16
CA PHE A 152 2.68 -10.22 19.17
C PHE A 152 2.02 -9.64 20.44
N SER A 153 2.48 -8.48 20.92
CA SER A 153 1.91 -7.83 22.11
C SER A 153 0.44 -7.41 21.97
N LYS A 154 -0.03 -7.23 20.73
CA LYS A 154 -1.42 -6.85 20.39
C LYS A 154 -2.26 -8.04 19.92
N PHE A 155 -1.74 -9.25 20.07
CA PHE A 155 -2.44 -10.45 19.61
C PHE A 155 -3.66 -10.72 20.49
N HIS A 156 -4.82 -10.33 19.96
CA HIS A 156 -6.13 -10.70 20.47
C HIS A 156 -6.92 -11.26 19.29
N GLY A 157 -7.65 -12.36 19.49
CA GLY A 157 -8.39 -13.03 18.41
C GLY A 157 -9.34 -12.05 17.72
N GLN A 158 -9.26 -11.98 16.38
CA GLN A 158 -10.14 -11.15 15.55
C GLN A 158 -10.89 -12.02 14.54
N GLU A 159 -12.11 -11.58 14.24
CA GLU A 159 -12.95 -12.16 13.18
C GLU A 159 -12.23 -12.13 11.81
N PRO A 160 -12.29 -13.22 11.03
CA PRO A 160 -11.64 -13.27 9.72
C PRO A 160 -12.32 -12.32 8.72
N GLN A 161 -11.54 -11.41 8.13
CA GLN A 161 -12.03 -10.53 7.07
C GLN A 161 -12.21 -11.27 5.73
N LYS A 162 -13.29 -10.95 5.01
CA LYS A 162 -13.58 -11.45 3.66
C LYS A 162 -12.47 -11.05 2.68
N ARG A 163 -11.97 -12.00 1.89
CA ARG A 163 -10.89 -11.76 0.92
C ARG A 163 -11.46 -11.22 -0.40
N SER A 164 -10.87 -10.15 -0.94
CA SER A 164 -11.15 -9.65 -2.28
C SER A 164 -10.24 -10.30 -3.33
N LEU A 165 -10.73 -10.42 -4.58
CA LEU A 165 -9.94 -10.93 -5.70
C LEU A 165 -8.80 -9.98 -6.08
N VAL A 166 -9.04 -8.68 -5.96
CA VAL A 166 -8.04 -7.62 -6.18
C VAL A 166 -7.68 -6.99 -4.85
N ASN A 167 -6.39 -7.02 -4.50
CA ASN A 167 -5.86 -6.28 -3.37
C ASN A 167 -5.10 -5.05 -3.87
N VAL A 168 -5.63 -3.86 -3.59
CA VAL A 168 -4.96 -2.59 -3.88
C VAL A 168 -4.21 -2.16 -2.63
N SER A 169 -2.90 -2.35 -2.63
CA SER A 169 -2.01 -1.87 -1.57
C SER A 169 -1.90 -0.35 -1.62
N ALA A 170 -1.71 0.28 -0.46
CA ALA A 170 -1.27 1.67 -0.43
C ALA A 170 0.07 1.77 -1.19
N PRO A 171 0.32 2.90 -1.90
CA PRO A 171 1.61 3.09 -2.54
C PRO A 171 2.71 3.03 -1.49
N VAL A 172 3.84 2.39 -1.82
CA VAL A 172 5.02 2.36 -0.96
C VAL A 172 5.51 3.80 -0.85
N GLU A 173 5.13 4.46 0.23
CA GLU A 173 5.71 5.76 0.57
C GLU A 173 7.15 5.54 1.01
N LYS A 174 8.00 6.58 0.89
CA LYS A 174 9.14 6.64 1.80
C LYS A 174 8.55 6.64 3.20
N ILE A 175 8.59 5.50 3.87
CA ILE A 175 8.10 5.36 5.24
C ILE A 175 8.83 6.43 6.06
N ASP A 176 8.06 7.22 6.82
CA ASP A 176 8.60 8.12 7.83
C ASP A 176 9.31 7.27 8.89
N TYR A 177 10.61 7.03 8.68
CA TYR A 177 11.44 6.22 9.57
C TYR A 177 11.52 6.81 10.99
N GLU A 178 11.14 8.08 11.16
CA GLU A 178 11.15 8.79 12.44
C GLU A 178 10.20 8.16 13.48
N ARG A 179 9.08 7.56 13.07
CA ARG A 179 8.15 6.91 14.01
C ARG A 179 8.63 5.57 14.58
N VAL A 180 9.69 4.97 14.04
CA VAL A 180 10.23 3.70 14.55
C VAL A 180 11.29 3.95 15.63
N VAL A 181 11.98 5.10 15.60
CA VAL A 181 13.13 5.38 16.46
C VAL A 181 12.76 6.06 17.79
N GLU A 182 11.70 6.87 17.84
CA GLU A 182 11.37 7.69 19.04
C GLU A 182 11.01 6.90 20.32
N THR A 183 10.72 5.61 20.23
CA THR A 183 10.39 4.78 21.41
C THR A 183 11.57 3.96 21.96
N SER A 184 12.74 4.02 21.32
CA SER A 184 13.94 3.31 21.80
C SER A 184 14.71 4.09 22.86
N SER A 185 14.39 5.37 23.05
CA SER A 185 15.08 6.28 23.99
C SER A 185 14.51 6.28 25.41
N SER A 186 13.43 5.55 25.67
CA SER A 186 12.73 5.55 26.97
C SER A 186 12.88 4.25 27.78
N VAL A 187 13.75 3.32 27.38
CA VAL A 187 14.04 2.08 28.13
C VAL A 187 15.50 2.03 28.60
N THR A 188 16.08 3.20 28.92
CA THR A 188 17.34 3.27 29.68
C THR A 188 17.33 4.49 30.59
N LYS A 189 16.50 4.41 31.63
CA LYS A 189 16.73 5.05 32.92
C LYS A 189 16.31 4.09 34.01
#